data_AF-A0AAD3HG39-F1
#
_entry.id   AF-A0AAD3HG39-F1
#
_cell.length_a   1.000
_cell.length_b   1.000
_cell.length_c   1.000
_cell.angle_alpha   90.00
_cell.angle_beta   90.00
_cell.angle_gamma   90.00
#
_symmetry.space_group_name_H-M   'P 1'
#
loop_
_entity.id
_entity.type
_entity.pdbx_description
1 polymer ?
#
loop_
_entity_poly.entity_id
_entity_poly.type
_entity_poly.pdbx_seq_one_letter_code
_entity_poly.pdbx_strand_id
1 'polypeptide(L)'
;MTSRHTKAKKATFSSIIIALYIISQTQIFRGRFLRNLLPRTDFLKSISSVESWNVFSFPSYSFTSNNTVENEEDDDAFVIDENATYKEIHEATTRDDLDDDSYKESPSHNETQLQTIKRPRVLLFMTTHASDLHKWYLKSCWRQVIQHSRLIQNSDVFVYMNRNDTDAIQLLQETFQYTHLMKNATHNHFNHTIQNIDSSKLNHDLTMHVKEQLHSGNGERMLQDGAMDAMKDAIRYGWFDNYDWVIRLNPDVIIRNETFLYDIILDGHNVKDLTRYNVWNKYNLNFKVENITSVKGILINCRYKGWTEYKIHTDFFAIRPEVLNKTELLTPTTSVSELSFTTAIYDSVLKLNQHLILPNSESLNLACRAANKLPFDVASVIHHHPSPGTIESNYTCPFTFS
;
A
#
# COMPACT_ATOMS: atom_id res chain seq x y z
N MET A 1 -45.38 68.49 -18.58
CA MET A 1 -44.41 68.05 -17.56
C MET A 1 -44.39 66.53 -17.51
N THR A 2 -43.52 65.89 -18.28
CA THR A 2 -43.38 64.42 -18.34
C THR A 2 -42.02 64.04 -17.78
N SER A 3 -42.02 63.46 -16.58
CA SER A 3 -40.83 62.98 -15.87
C SER A 3 -40.34 61.66 -16.46
N ARG A 4 -39.13 61.66 -17.02
CA ARG A 4 -38.40 60.45 -17.43
C ARG A 4 -37.60 59.94 -16.24
N HIS A 5 -38.01 58.80 -15.67
CA HIS A 5 -37.17 58.00 -14.78
C HIS A 5 -36.30 57.04 -15.61
N THR A 6 -35.00 57.30 -15.66
CA THR A 6 -33.99 56.34 -16.11
C THR A 6 -33.60 55.41 -14.96
N LYS A 7 -33.95 54.12 -15.06
CA LYS A 7 -33.42 53.07 -14.19
C LYS A 7 -32.06 52.62 -14.70
N ALA A 8 -30.99 52.99 -14.00
CA ALA A 8 -29.67 52.38 -14.17
C ALA A 8 -29.67 50.97 -13.55
N LYS A 9 -29.37 49.95 -14.35
CA LYS A 9 -29.19 48.57 -13.88
C LYS A 9 -27.80 48.44 -13.24
N LYS A 10 -27.75 48.17 -11.93
CA LYS A 10 -26.54 47.67 -11.26
C LYS A 10 -26.25 46.27 -11.78
N ALA A 11 -25.23 46.12 -12.61
CA ALA A 11 -24.61 44.83 -12.86
C ALA A 11 -23.88 44.40 -11.58
N THR A 12 -24.18 43.20 -11.10
CA THR A 12 -23.51 42.60 -9.95
C THR A 12 -22.08 42.20 -10.32
N PHE A 13 -21.16 42.40 -9.39
CA PHE A 13 -19.71 42.16 -9.51
C PHE A 13 -19.37 40.77 -10.08
N SER A 14 -20.24 39.78 -9.84
CA SER A 14 -20.10 38.41 -10.33
C SER A 14 -20.14 38.29 -11.86
N SER A 15 -20.97 39.08 -12.54
CA SER A 15 -21.10 39.02 -14.01
C SER A 15 -19.87 39.61 -14.72
N ILE A 16 -19.15 40.53 -14.06
CA ILE A 16 -17.92 41.12 -14.60
C ILE A 16 -16.75 40.12 -14.48
N ILE A 17 -16.68 39.36 -13.39
CA ILE A 17 -15.65 38.33 -13.18
C ILE A 17 -15.80 37.19 -14.20
N ILE A 18 -17.03 36.76 -14.50
CA ILE A 18 -17.28 35.72 -15.51
C ILE A 18 -16.89 36.22 -16.91
N ALA A 19 -17.21 37.47 -17.26
CA ALA A 19 -16.83 38.05 -18.55
C ALA A 19 -15.31 38.17 -18.72
N LEU A 20 -14.60 38.58 -17.67
CA LEU A 20 -13.13 38.69 -17.68
C LEU A 20 -12.45 37.32 -17.74
N TYR A 21 -13.03 36.28 -17.10
CA TYR A 21 -12.54 34.92 -17.19
C TYR A 21 -12.69 34.34 -18.61
N ILE A 22 -13.83 34.60 -19.29
CA ILE A 22 -14.06 34.15 -20.67
C ILE A 22 -13.11 34.86 -21.67
N ILE A 23 -12.82 36.15 -21.45
CA ILE A 23 -11.86 36.90 -22.29
C ILE A 23 -10.42 36.39 -22.09
N SER A 24 -10.05 36.01 -20.86
CA SER A 24 -8.75 35.40 -20.55
C SER A 24 -8.55 34.06 -21.28
N GLN A 25 -9.57 33.19 -21.26
CA GLN A 25 -9.49 31.87 -21.90
C GLN A 25 -9.44 31.94 -23.43
N THR A 26 -10.09 32.95 -24.03
CA THR A 26 -10.07 33.14 -25.50
C THR A 26 -8.74 33.71 -26.03
N GLN A 27 -8.01 34.49 -25.22
CA GLN A 27 -6.66 34.97 -25.56
C GLN A 27 -5.63 33.82 -25.49
N ILE A 28 -5.76 32.91 -24.53
CA ILE A 28 -4.89 31.73 -24.39
C ILE A 28 -5.07 30.75 -25.58
N PHE A 29 -6.29 30.63 -26.11
CA PHE A 29 -6.56 29.79 -27.28
C PHE A 29 -5.98 30.37 -28.59
N ARG A 30 -5.98 31.70 -28.75
CA ARG A 30 -5.38 32.34 -29.95
C ARG A 30 -3.84 32.24 -29.98
N GLY A 31 -3.18 32.24 -28.83
CA GLY A 31 -1.72 32.07 -28.73
C GLY A 31 -1.21 30.67 -29.11
N ARG A 32 -2.07 29.63 -29.04
CA ARG A 32 -1.69 28.25 -29.39
C ARG A 32 -1.99 27.88 -30.84
N PHE A 33 -2.95 28.54 -31.49
CA PHE A 33 -3.32 28.22 -32.87
C PHE A 33 -2.34 28.77 -33.92
N LEU A 34 -1.60 29.84 -33.62
CA LEU A 34 -0.64 30.45 -34.56
C LEU A 34 0.75 29.81 -34.56
N ARG A 35 1.00 28.78 -33.74
CA ARG A 35 2.33 28.15 -33.64
C ARG A 35 2.54 26.99 -34.64
N ASN A 36 1.51 26.61 -35.40
CA ASN A 36 1.53 25.45 -36.30
C ASN A 36 1.35 25.78 -37.80
N LEU A 37 1.47 27.04 -38.21
CA LEU A 37 1.17 27.44 -39.60
C LEU A 37 2.32 28.11 -40.38
N LEU A 38 3.58 27.99 -39.96
CA LEU A 38 4.71 28.46 -40.78
C LEU A 38 5.85 27.43 -40.86
N PRO A 39 6.41 27.15 -42.06
CA PRO A 39 7.54 26.24 -42.22
C PRO A 39 8.82 26.83 -41.63
N ARG A 40 9.61 26.00 -40.93
CA ARG A 40 10.95 26.31 -40.44
C ARG A 40 11.94 26.35 -41.60
N THR A 41 12.13 27.51 -42.20
CA THR A 41 13.42 27.93 -42.77
C THR A 41 13.52 29.45 -42.60
N ASP A 42 14.69 29.90 -42.14
CA ASP A 42 15.10 31.33 -42.02
C ASP A 42 14.78 32.08 -40.72
N PHE A 43 15.21 31.53 -39.57
CA PHE A 43 15.28 32.27 -38.30
C PHE A 43 16.69 32.30 -37.71
N LEU A 44 17.70 32.73 -38.48
CA LEU A 44 19.05 33.02 -37.96
C LEU A 44 19.71 34.29 -38.56
N LYS A 45 18.92 35.29 -38.95
CA LYS A 45 19.43 36.65 -39.23
C LYS A 45 18.35 37.69 -38.95
N SER A 46 18.23 38.11 -37.68
CA SER A 46 17.69 39.42 -37.27
C SER A 46 17.23 39.36 -35.81
N ILE A 47 18.18 39.38 -34.86
CA ILE A 47 17.94 39.99 -33.55
C ILE A 47 19.26 40.66 -33.13
N SER A 48 19.52 41.83 -33.68
CA SER A 48 20.36 42.86 -33.05
C SER A 48 19.47 44.08 -32.83
N SER A 49 19.47 44.60 -31.62
CA SER A 49 18.66 45.71 -31.09
C SER A 49 17.20 45.37 -30.79
N VAL A 50 16.88 45.17 -29.51
CA VAL A 50 15.87 45.96 -28.78
C VAL A 50 16.30 46.00 -27.30
N GLU A 51 16.30 47.21 -26.77
CA GLU A 51 16.74 47.60 -25.43
C GLU A 51 15.77 47.18 -24.31
N SER A 52 16.38 46.89 -23.16
CA SER A 52 15.91 47.05 -21.77
C SER A 52 14.42 47.21 -21.47
N TRP A 53 13.85 46.22 -20.76
CA TRP A 53 12.86 46.46 -19.71
C TRP A 53 13.27 45.71 -18.44
N ASN A 54 13.40 46.48 -17.35
CA ASN A 54 13.84 46.05 -16.03
C ASN A 54 12.94 44.96 -15.43
N VAL A 55 13.57 43.88 -14.96
CA VAL A 55 12.95 42.84 -14.15
C VAL A 55 13.26 43.12 -12.67
N PHE A 56 12.22 43.03 -11.84
CA PHE A 56 12.28 43.03 -10.39
C PHE A 56 13.37 42.09 -9.86
N SER A 57 14.28 42.63 -9.07
CA SER A 57 15.28 41.91 -8.30
C SER A 57 14.62 41.20 -7.10
N PHE A 58 14.75 39.88 -7.04
CA PHE A 58 14.52 39.10 -5.83
C PHE A 58 15.82 39.02 -5.02
N PRO A 59 15.80 39.10 -3.67
CA PRO A 59 16.99 39.01 -2.86
C PRO A 59 17.51 37.57 -2.82
N SER A 60 18.78 37.40 -3.20
CA SER A 60 19.57 36.19 -2.99
C SER A 60 19.85 36.01 -1.49
N TYR A 61 19.23 35.00 -0.89
CA TYR A 61 19.62 34.51 0.43
C TYR A 61 20.81 33.55 0.27
N SER A 62 21.98 33.99 0.72
CA SER A 62 23.14 33.13 0.93
C SER A 62 22.99 32.40 2.26
N PHE A 63 22.91 31.07 2.21
CA PHE A 63 22.93 30.20 3.38
C PHE A 63 24.39 29.91 3.75
N THR A 64 24.89 30.54 4.80
CA THR A 64 26.17 30.18 5.44
C THR A 64 25.91 29.05 6.43
N SER A 65 26.43 27.86 6.13
CA SER A 65 26.47 26.74 7.06
C SER A 65 27.61 26.93 8.08
N ASN A 66 27.27 27.43 9.26
CA ASN A 66 28.13 27.30 10.45
C ASN A 66 27.60 26.13 11.27
N ASN A 67 28.20 24.95 11.11
CA ASN A 67 28.11 23.86 12.09
C ASN A 67 29.47 23.73 12.76
N THR A 68 29.65 24.46 13.86
CA THR A 68 30.56 24.07 14.94
C THR A 68 29.75 23.18 15.87
N VAL A 69 30.04 21.88 15.82
CA VAL A 69 29.55 20.89 16.79
C VAL A 69 30.45 21.02 18.01
N GLU A 70 29.92 21.59 19.09
CA GLU A 70 30.49 21.44 20.43
C GLU A 70 30.05 20.06 20.95
N ASN A 71 31.04 19.28 21.37
CA ASN A 71 30.87 18.03 22.07
C ASN A 71 30.47 18.34 23.51
N GLU A 72 29.28 17.93 23.93
CA GLU A 72 28.98 17.69 25.35
C GLU A 72 28.80 16.19 25.53
N GLU A 73 29.78 15.61 26.21
CA GLU A 73 29.77 14.29 26.82
C GLU A 73 28.85 14.35 28.05
N ASP A 74 27.77 13.57 28.06
CA ASP A 74 27.08 13.19 29.29
C ASP A 74 26.93 11.67 29.28
N ASP A 75 27.84 11.03 30.01
CA ASP A 75 27.85 9.61 30.38
C ASP A 75 26.85 9.40 31.53
N ASP A 76 25.65 8.89 31.22
CA ASP A 76 24.78 8.25 32.21
C ASP A 76 24.46 6.82 31.74
N ALA A 77 25.33 5.90 32.16
CA ALA A 77 25.17 4.47 31.97
C ALA A 77 24.01 3.94 32.82
N PHE A 78 22.89 3.63 32.15
CA PHE A 78 21.76 2.91 32.75
C PHE A 78 22.06 1.41 32.72
N VAL A 79 22.48 0.86 33.86
CA VAL A 79 22.64 -0.58 34.09
C VAL A 79 21.26 -1.19 34.33
N ILE A 80 20.77 -2.00 33.40
CA ILE A 80 19.60 -2.86 33.61
C ILE A 80 20.08 -4.21 34.10
N ASP A 81 19.71 -4.54 35.33
CA ASP A 81 19.91 -5.84 35.97
C ASP A 81 18.84 -6.83 35.47
N GLU A 82 19.22 -7.74 34.58
CA GLU A 82 18.35 -8.77 33.98
C GLU A 82 18.32 -10.08 34.79
N ASN A 83 18.25 -10.04 36.13
CA ASN A 83 18.27 -11.29 36.92
C ASN A 83 17.34 -11.35 38.13
N ALA A 84 16.12 -10.83 37.99
CA ALA A 84 15.04 -11.18 38.90
C ALA A 84 13.72 -11.33 38.13
N THR A 85 13.24 -12.56 38.00
CA THR A 85 11.86 -13.02 38.30
C THR A 85 11.51 -14.23 37.42
N TYR A 86 12.06 -15.40 37.73
CA TYR A 86 11.57 -16.69 37.21
C TYR A 86 11.75 -17.78 38.28
N LYS A 87 11.08 -17.60 39.42
CA LYS A 87 10.97 -18.66 40.43
C LYS A 87 9.84 -18.37 41.40
N GLU A 88 8.60 -18.71 41.02
CA GLU A 88 7.50 -19.04 41.94
C GLU A 88 6.19 -19.33 41.18
N ILE A 89 6.14 -20.35 40.33
CA ILE A 89 4.88 -21.05 40.03
C ILE A 89 5.19 -22.53 39.75
N HIS A 90 5.47 -23.29 40.80
CA HIS A 90 5.27 -24.74 40.79
C HIS A 90 5.25 -25.21 42.24
N GLU A 91 4.08 -25.67 42.67
CA GLU A 91 3.81 -26.63 43.76
C GLU A 91 2.57 -26.21 44.58
N ALA A 92 1.40 -26.72 44.18
CA ALA A 92 0.29 -27.02 45.08
C ALA A 92 -0.79 -27.79 44.31
N THR A 93 -0.72 -29.12 44.30
CA THR A 93 -1.91 -29.98 44.11
C THR A 93 -1.61 -31.42 44.53
N THR A 94 -1.70 -31.66 45.84
CA THR A 94 -2.04 -32.97 46.44
C THR A 94 -3.50 -32.84 46.89
N ARG A 95 -4.45 -33.47 46.19
CA ARG A 95 -5.04 -34.78 46.51
C ARG A 95 -5.43 -34.90 47.98
N ASP A 96 -6.74 -34.82 48.23
CA ASP A 96 -7.44 -35.59 49.25
C ASP A 96 -8.88 -35.85 48.77
N ASP A 97 -9.34 -37.05 49.11
CA ASP A 97 -10.51 -37.78 48.65
C ASP A 97 -11.83 -37.21 49.20
N LEU A 98 -12.90 -37.23 48.39
CA LEU A 98 -14.27 -37.41 48.87
C LEU A 98 -15.12 -38.10 47.79
N ASP A 99 -15.52 -39.33 48.11
CA ASP A 99 -16.58 -40.10 47.46
C ASP A 99 -17.94 -39.40 47.64
N ASP A 100 -18.68 -39.17 46.55
CA ASP A 100 -20.13 -38.95 46.59
C ASP A 100 -20.79 -39.51 45.32
N ASP A 101 -21.28 -40.75 45.46
CA ASP A 101 -22.09 -41.48 44.49
C ASP A 101 -23.52 -40.91 44.45
N SER A 102 -23.81 -39.99 43.53
CA SER A 102 -25.18 -39.74 43.03
C SER A 102 -25.20 -38.72 41.87
N TYR A 103 -24.80 -39.11 40.67
CA TYR A 103 -25.10 -38.33 39.46
C TYR A 103 -26.10 -39.06 38.56
N LYS A 104 -27.31 -38.50 38.51
CA LYS A 104 -28.36 -38.86 37.55
C LYS A 104 -27.86 -38.54 36.14
N GLU A 105 -27.87 -39.55 35.27
CA GLU A 105 -27.68 -39.40 33.83
C GLU A 105 -28.65 -38.34 33.30
N SER A 106 -28.08 -37.18 32.98
CA SER A 106 -28.79 -36.07 32.34
C SER A 106 -28.71 -36.25 30.83
N PRO A 107 -29.75 -35.91 30.06
CA PRO A 107 -29.86 -36.32 28.67
C PRO A 107 -28.70 -35.79 27.83
N SER A 108 -28.08 -36.76 27.17
CA SER A 108 -27.00 -36.66 26.21
C SER A 108 -27.27 -35.69 25.06
N HIS A 109 -26.20 -35.04 24.62
CA HIS A 109 -25.99 -34.50 23.27
C HIS A 109 -26.77 -33.23 22.86
N ASN A 110 -26.35 -32.09 23.42
CA ASN A 110 -26.15 -30.92 22.57
C ASN A 110 -24.80 -31.11 21.85
N GLU A 111 -24.84 -31.80 20.71
CA GLU A 111 -23.76 -31.79 19.74
C GLU A 111 -23.65 -30.37 19.22
N THR A 112 -22.87 -29.55 19.93
CA THR A 112 -22.53 -28.18 19.53
C THR A 112 -21.83 -28.33 18.19
N GLN A 113 -22.57 -28.13 17.09
CA GLN A 113 -22.03 -28.15 15.75
C GLN A 113 -20.81 -27.23 15.76
N LEU A 114 -19.62 -27.83 15.73
CA LEU A 114 -18.38 -27.10 15.54
C LEU A 114 -18.55 -26.46 14.16
N GLN A 115 -19.02 -25.21 14.14
CA GLN A 115 -18.99 -24.41 12.94
C GLN A 115 -17.52 -24.33 12.57
N THR A 116 -17.14 -25.08 11.55
CA THR A 116 -15.81 -24.99 10.96
C THR A 116 -15.65 -23.54 10.54
N ILE A 117 -14.85 -22.79 11.29
CA ILE A 117 -14.60 -21.38 11.00
C ILE A 117 -14.02 -21.35 9.59
N LYS A 118 -14.82 -20.85 8.65
CA LYS A 118 -14.43 -20.76 7.26
C LYS A 118 -13.28 -19.76 7.20
N ARG A 119 -12.06 -20.25 6.90
CA ARG A 119 -10.90 -19.39 6.71
C ARG A 119 -11.16 -18.47 5.51
N PRO A 120 -10.80 -17.18 5.61
CA PRO A 120 -11.00 -16.25 4.52
C PRO A 120 -10.08 -16.60 3.35
N ARG A 121 -10.56 -16.39 2.13
CA ARG A 121 -9.79 -16.55 0.91
C ARG A 121 -9.01 -15.27 0.64
N VAL A 122 -7.69 -15.39 0.61
CA VAL A 122 -6.79 -14.24 0.42
C VAL A 122 -6.09 -14.36 -0.93
N LEU A 123 -6.12 -13.27 -1.70
CA LEU A 123 -5.35 -13.13 -2.93
C LEU A 123 -4.15 -12.21 -2.69
N LEU A 124 -2.95 -12.71 -2.95
CA LEU A 124 -1.76 -11.89 -3.15
C LEU A 124 -1.72 -11.42 -4.61
N PHE A 125 -2.07 -10.16 -4.84
CA PHE A 125 -2.06 -9.52 -6.16
C PHE A 125 -0.78 -8.72 -6.36
N MET A 126 0.23 -9.34 -6.97
CA MET A 126 1.51 -8.71 -7.21
C MET A 126 1.52 -7.97 -8.55
N THR A 127 1.95 -6.71 -8.57
CA THR A 127 2.11 -5.95 -9.81
C THR A 127 3.58 -5.60 -10.03
N THR A 128 4.10 -5.81 -11.24
CA THR A 128 5.51 -5.56 -11.51
C THR A 128 5.75 -5.06 -12.92
N HIS A 129 6.73 -4.16 -13.05
CA HIS A 129 7.27 -3.72 -14.33
C HIS A 129 8.57 -4.43 -14.72
N ALA A 130 8.92 -5.50 -13.99
CA ALA A 130 10.09 -6.33 -14.24
C ALA A 130 11.41 -5.53 -14.34
N SER A 131 11.56 -4.45 -13.58
CA SER A 131 12.88 -3.79 -13.47
C SER A 131 13.90 -4.69 -12.80
N ASP A 132 15.18 -4.38 -13.01
CA ASP A 132 16.27 -5.06 -12.33
C ASP A 132 16.14 -5.00 -10.81
N LEU A 133 15.59 -3.91 -10.27
CA LEU A 133 15.29 -3.81 -8.84
C LEU A 133 14.22 -4.82 -8.40
N HIS A 134 13.12 -4.92 -9.15
CA HIS A 134 12.08 -5.90 -8.85
C HIS A 134 12.60 -7.34 -8.96
N LYS A 135 13.38 -7.64 -10.01
CA LYS A 135 14.05 -8.94 -10.17
C LYS A 135 15.01 -9.22 -9.03
N TRP A 136 15.75 -8.22 -8.58
CA TRP A 136 16.64 -8.37 -7.43
C TRP A 136 15.87 -8.76 -6.17
N TYR A 137 14.77 -8.07 -5.83
CA TYR A 137 13.95 -8.42 -4.68
C TYR A 137 13.32 -9.81 -4.76
N LEU A 138 12.81 -10.19 -5.93
CA LEU A 138 12.28 -11.54 -6.15
C LEU A 138 13.35 -12.60 -5.88
N LYS A 139 14.59 -12.39 -6.36
CA LYS A 139 15.73 -13.28 -6.11
C LYS A 139 16.17 -13.29 -4.64
N SER A 140 16.32 -12.12 -4.03
CA SER A 140 17.01 -11.97 -2.75
C SER A 140 16.08 -12.17 -1.55
N CYS A 141 14.88 -11.57 -1.60
CA CYS A 141 14.02 -11.40 -0.42
C CYS A 141 12.76 -12.27 -0.44
N TRP A 142 12.10 -12.41 -1.58
CA TRP A 142 10.76 -13.02 -1.60
C TRP A 142 10.73 -14.48 -1.17
N ARG A 143 11.80 -15.24 -1.41
CA ARG A 143 11.93 -16.60 -0.88
C ARG A 143 11.83 -16.62 0.65
N GLN A 144 12.49 -15.69 1.33
CA GLN A 144 12.45 -15.59 2.78
C GLN A 144 11.08 -15.10 3.27
N VAL A 145 10.47 -14.13 2.59
CA VAL A 145 9.08 -13.70 2.86
C VAL A 145 8.15 -14.90 2.85
N ILE A 146 8.16 -15.69 1.77
CA ILE A 146 7.31 -16.87 1.62
C ILE A 146 7.59 -17.92 2.70
N GLN A 147 8.84 -18.09 3.12
CA GLN A 147 9.20 -19.07 4.15
C GLN A 147 8.68 -18.69 5.55
N HIS A 148 8.62 -17.40 5.87
CA HIS A 148 8.27 -16.93 7.21
C HIS A 148 6.84 -16.41 7.34
N SER A 149 6.15 -16.16 6.21
CA SER A 149 4.79 -15.61 6.20
C SER A 149 3.73 -16.69 5.99
N ARG A 150 3.00 -17.05 7.04
CA ARG A 150 1.83 -17.94 6.96
C ARG A 150 0.69 -17.31 6.15
N LEU A 151 0.51 -16.00 6.20
CA LEU A 151 -0.48 -15.30 5.39
C LEU A 151 -0.20 -15.51 3.90
N ILE A 152 1.04 -15.27 3.46
CA ILE A 152 1.44 -15.46 2.07
C ILE A 152 1.42 -16.94 1.69
N GLN A 153 1.87 -17.84 2.56
CA GLN A 153 1.79 -19.29 2.33
C GLN A 153 0.35 -19.77 2.12
N ASN A 154 -0.64 -19.15 2.76
CA ASN A 154 -2.05 -19.54 2.65
C ASN A 154 -2.84 -18.73 1.60
N SER A 155 -2.19 -17.79 0.90
CA SER A 155 -2.82 -16.99 -0.14
C SER A 155 -2.76 -17.68 -1.51
N ASP A 156 -3.68 -17.33 -2.40
CA ASP A 156 -3.51 -17.53 -3.84
C ASP A 156 -2.62 -16.40 -4.39
N VAL A 157 -1.85 -16.65 -5.45
CA VAL A 157 -0.92 -15.64 -6.01
C VAL A 157 -1.30 -15.33 -7.45
N PHE A 158 -1.55 -14.04 -7.72
CA PHE A 158 -1.78 -13.53 -9.05
C PHE A 158 -0.77 -12.42 -9.36
N VAL A 159 -0.05 -12.54 -10.47
CA VAL A 159 0.94 -11.56 -10.89
C VAL A 159 0.48 -10.85 -12.16
N TYR A 160 0.45 -9.52 -12.11
CA TYR A 160 0.27 -8.67 -13.27
C TYR A 160 1.61 -8.07 -13.69
N MET A 161 2.01 -8.34 -14.94
CA MET A 161 3.21 -7.81 -15.57
C MET A 161 2.85 -6.91 -16.74
N ASN A 162 3.33 -5.66 -16.74
CA ASN A 162 3.12 -4.73 -17.86
C ASN A 162 4.24 -4.82 -18.93
N ARG A 163 5.12 -5.82 -18.82
CA ARG A 163 6.21 -6.09 -19.76
C ARG A 163 6.35 -7.59 -19.95
N ASN A 164 6.53 -8.03 -21.19
CA ASN A 164 6.91 -9.41 -21.47
C ASN A 164 8.42 -9.56 -21.27
N ASP A 165 8.82 -10.05 -20.11
CA ASP A 165 10.21 -10.24 -19.71
C ASP A 165 10.39 -11.69 -19.26
N THR A 166 11.03 -12.50 -20.11
CA THR A 166 11.17 -13.95 -19.90
C THR A 166 11.92 -14.28 -18.61
N ASP A 167 12.93 -13.49 -18.27
CA ASP A 167 13.72 -13.68 -17.05
C ASP A 167 12.89 -13.40 -15.81
N ALA A 168 12.06 -12.35 -15.84
CA ALA A 168 11.13 -12.06 -14.74
C ALA A 168 10.04 -13.13 -14.61
N ILE A 169 9.51 -13.65 -15.73
CA ILE A 169 8.53 -14.74 -15.72
C ILE A 169 9.14 -15.99 -15.07
N GLN A 170 10.33 -16.40 -15.52
CA GLN A 170 11.03 -17.55 -14.95
C GLN A 170 11.30 -17.34 -13.45
N LEU A 171 11.75 -16.15 -13.08
CA LEU A 171 12.04 -15.83 -11.69
C LEU A 171 10.79 -15.86 -10.80
N LEU A 172 9.64 -15.37 -11.29
CA LEU A 172 8.37 -15.46 -10.57
C LEU A 172 7.95 -16.91 -10.38
N GLN A 173 8.10 -17.74 -11.42
CA GLN A 173 7.84 -19.18 -11.32
C GLN A 173 8.71 -19.83 -10.26
N GLU A 174 10.03 -19.59 -10.29
CA GLU A 174 10.98 -20.11 -9.29
C GLU A 174 10.68 -19.62 -7.87
N THR A 175 10.33 -18.34 -7.72
CA THR A 175 10.04 -17.72 -6.42
C THR A 175 8.82 -18.35 -5.76
N PHE A 176 7.74 -18.53 -6.53
CA PHE A 176 6.46 -19.02 -6.01
C PHE A 176 6.28 -20.54 -6.15
N GLN A 177 7.20 -21.27 -6.78
CA GLN A 177 7.16 -22.74 -6.81
C GLN A 177 7.11 -23.37 -5.40
N TYR A 178 7.72 -22.72 -4.40
CA TYR A 178 7.80 -23.22 -3.03
C TYR A 178 6.50 -23.07 -2.23
N THR A 179 5.58 -22.18 -2.61
CA THR A 179 4.29 -22.04 -1.90
C THR A 179 3.49 -23.34 -1.97
N HIS A 180 3.62 -24.09 -3.06
CA HIS A 180 2.98 -25.38 -3.25
C HIS A 180 3.53 -26.47 -2.32
N LEU A 181 4.85 -26.53 -2.13
CA LEU A 181 5.49 -27.57 -1.32
C LEU A 181 5.16 -27.46 0.17
N MET A 182 5.02 -26.23 0.69
CA MET A 182 4.80 -25.98 2.11
C MET A 182 3.36 -26.26 2.57
N LYS A 183 2.34 -26.07 1.70
CA LYS A 183 0.94 -26.44 2.02
C LYS A 183 0.77 -27.95 2.21
N ASN A 184 1.47 -28.75 1.41
CA ASN A 184 1.42 -30.21 1.50
C ASN A 184 2.14 -30.76 2.74
N ALA A 185 3.20 -30.09 3.18
CA ALA A 185 3.91 -30.46 4.40
C ALA A 185 3.09 -30.16 5.67
N THR A 186 2.36 -29.04 5.69
CA THR A 186 1.55 -28.62 6.85
C THR A 186 0.25 -29.42 7.01
N HIS A 187 -0.35 -29.93 5.92
CA HIS A 187 -1.50 -30.84 6.02
C HIS A 187 -1.12 -32.26 6.48
N ASN A 188 0.11 -32.71 6.23
CA ASN A 188 0.53 -34.09 6.52
C ASN A 188 1.18 -34.27 7.91
N HIS A 189 1.22 -33.24 8.76
CA HIS A 189 1.73 -33.37 10.13
C HIS A 189 0.69 -33.88 11.14
N PHE A 190 -0.45 -34.41 10.67
CA PHE A 190 -1.44 -35.07 11.52
C PHE A 190 -1.75 -36.53 11.14
N ASN A 191 -1.08 -37.12 10.15
CA ASN A 191 -1.05 -38.58 9.99
C ASN A 191 0.11 -39.02 9.11
N HIS A 192 0.96 -39.87 9.69
CA HIS A 192 2.17 -40.42 9.09
C HIS A 192 1.82 -41.45 8.00
N THR A 193 1.34 -41.03 6.83
CA THR A 193 1.35 -41.88 5.62
C THR A 193 1.30 -41.00 4.36
N ILE A 194 2.48 -40.61 3.85
CA ILE A 194 2.60 -40.06 2.49
C ILE A 194 2.53 -41.26 1.53
N GLN A 195 1.32 -41.57 1.06
CA GLN A 195 1.13 -42.38 -0.14
C GLN A 195 0.27 -41.59 -1.13
N ASN A 196 0.87 -41.33 -2.30
CA ASN A 196 0.23 -40.93 -3.56
C ASN A 196 -0.85 -39.84 -3.44
N ILE A 197 -0.40 -38.61 -3.18
CA ILE A 197 -1.23 -37.44 -3.46
C ILE A 197 -1.33 -37.29 -4.98
N ASP A 198 -2.54 -37.48 -5.48
CA ASP A 198 -2.93 -37.21 -6.86
C ASP A 198 -2.63 -35.74 -7.21
N SER A 199 -1.61 -35.53 -8.04
CA SER A 199 -1.15 -34.22 -8.52
C SER A 199 -2.22 -33.44 -9.30
N SER A 200 -3.36 -34.04 -9.63
CA SER A 200 -4.46 -33.37 -10.34
C SER A 200 -5.43 -32.58 -9.43
N LYS A 201 -5.26 -32.62 -8.09
CA LYS A 201 -6.17 -31.94 -7.13
C LYS A 201 -5.55 -30.80 -6.31
N LEU A 202 -4.38 -30.31 -6.68
CA LEU A 202 -3.59 -29.35 -5.88
C LEU A 202 -3.20 -28.09 -6.67
N ASN A 203 -4.17 -27.47 -7.35
CA ASN A 203 -3.95 -26.22 -8.09
C ASN A 203 -4.19 -24.99 -7.20
N HIS A 204 -3.17 -24.63 -6.42
CA HIS A 204 -2.94 -23.21 -6.12
C HIS A 204 -1.97 -22.69 -7.18
N ASP A 205 -2.51 -22.36 -8.34
CA ASP A 205 -1.74 -21.98 -9.52
C ASP A 205 -1.29 -20.52 -9.38
N LEU A 206 0.03 -20.30 -9.37
CA LEU A 206 0.59 -19.00 -9.73
C LEU A 206 -0.06 -18.57 -11.06
N THR A 207 -0.96 -17.59 -10.99
CA THR A 207 -1.63 -17.08 -12.18
C THR A 207 -0.89 -15.84 -12.63
N MET A 208 -0.46 -15.80 -13.89
CA MET A 208 0.26 -14.65 -14.44
C MET A 208 -0.52 -14.05 -15.59
N HIS A 209 -0.71 -12.73 -15.55
CA HIS A 209 -1.20 -11.93 -16.66
C HIS A 209 -0.08 -11.02 -17.17
N VAL A 210 0.39 -11.29 -18.37
CA VAL A 210 1.42 -10.50 -19.05
C VAL A 210 0.73 -9.64 -20.11
N LYS A 211 0.75 -8.33 -19.91
CA LYS A 211 0.23 -7.36 -20.87
C LYS A 211 1.40 -6.67 -21.54
N GLU A 212 1.54 -6.87 -22.83
CA GLU A 212 2.52 -6.13 -23.63
C GLU A 212 2.04 -4.68 -23.78
N GLN A 213 2.68 -3.75 -23.08
CA GLN A 213 2.43 -2.32 -23.31
C GLN A 213 3.04 -1.90 -24.65
N LEU A 214 2.17 -1.63 -25.62
CA LEU A 214 2.54 -0.96 -26.87
C LEU A 214 3.10 0.43 -26.49
N HIS A 215 4.37 0.66 -26.81
CA HIS A 215 5.09 1.89 -26.48
C HIS A 215 4.47 3.08 -27.23
N SER A 216 3.49 3.74 -26.63
CA SER A 216 3.05 5.05 -27.08
C SER A 216 4.04 6.08 -26.54
N GLY A 217 4.89 6.61 -27.43
CA GLY A 217 6.07 7.40 -27.09
C GLY A 217 5.85 8.49 -26.04
N ASN A 218 6.54 8.33 -24.90
CA ASN A 218 7.04 9.31 -23.92
C ASN A 218 7.21 8.60 -22.56
N GLY A 219 8.41 8.07 -22.29
CA GLY A 219 8.68 7.01 -21.30
C GLY A 219 8.41 7.29 -19.81
N GLU A 220 8.13 8.51 -19.37
CA GLU A 220 7.94 8.81 -17.93
C GLU A 220 6.51 8.59 -17.42
N ARG A 221 5.47 8.65 -18.26
CA ARG A 221 4.08 8.41 -17.80
C ARG A 221 3.78 6.94 -17.52
N MET A 222 4.64 6.03 -17.96
CA MET A 222 4.31 4.60 -18.04
C MET A 222 4.34 3.86 -16.69
N LEU A 223 5.14 4.32 -15.71
CA LEU A 223 5.38 3.55 -14.48
C LEU A 223 4.20 3.63 -13.49
N GLN A 224 3.64 4.81 -13.28
CA GLN A 224 2.53 5.03 -12.35
C GLN A 224 1.22 4.44 -12.91
N ASP A 225 1.04 4.51 -14.23
CA ASP A 225 -0.11 3.92 -14.92
C ASP A 225 -0.17 2.40 -14.74
N GLY A 226 0.98 1.72 -14.57
CA GLY A 226 1.05 0.26 -14.43
C GLY A 226 0.23 -0.28 -13.24
N ALA A 227 0.29 0.39 -12.08
CA ALA A 227 -0.46 -0.03 -10.89
C ALA A 227 -1.98 0.10 -11.09
N MET A 228 -2.42 1.22 -11.68
CA MET A 228 -3.84 1.47 -11.94
C MET A 228 -4.36 0.64 -13.10
N ASP A 229 -3.56 0.38 -14.12
CA ASP A 229 -3.92 -0.50 -15.23
C ASP A 229 -4.11 -1.94 -14.76
N ALA A 230 -3.25 -2.43 -13.86
CA ALA A 230 -3.44 -3.72 -13.20
C ALA A 230 -4.77 -3.79 -12.45
N MET A 231 -5.11 -2.74 -11.69
CA MET A 231 -6.38 -2.65 -10.97
C MET A 231 -7.59 -2.58 -11.91
N LYS A 232 -7.51 -1.83 -13.02
CA LYS A 232 -8.57 -1.75 -14.03
C LYS A 232 -8.83 -3.12 -14.64
N ASP A 233 -7.78 -3.84 -15.02
CA ASP A 233 -7.92 -5.16 -15.62
C ASP A 233 -8.45 -6.16 -14.58
N ALA A 234 -7.98 -6.12 -13.34
CA ALA A 234 -8.50 -6.96 -12.26
C ALA A 234 -10.00 -6.76 -12.00
N ILE A 235 -10.46 -5.50 -11.98
CA ILE A 235 -11.89 -5.18 -11.85
C ILE A 235 -12.68 -5.58 -13.10
N ARG A 236 -12.14 -5.32 -14.30
CA ARG A 236 -12.80 -5.61 -15.58
C ARG A 236 -13.03 -7.11 -15.78
N TYR A 237 -12.07 -7.93 -15.39
CA TYR A 237 -12.10 -9.37 -15.59
C TYR A 237 -12.52 -10.16 -14.34
N GLY A 238 -12.91 -9.48 -13.26
CA GLY A 238 -13.40 -10.13 -12.05
C GLY A 238 -12.34 -10.96 -11.33
N TRP A 239 -11.05 -10.59 -11.42
CA TRP A 239 -9.97 -11.37 -10.80
C TRP A 239 -10.04 -11.41 -9.27
N PHE A 240 -10.71 -10.42 -8.67
CA PHE A 240 -10.92 -10.35 -7.22
C PHE A 240 -12.20 -11.08 -6.76
N ASP A 241 -12.98 -11.60 -7.70
CA ASP A 241 -14.23 -12.28 -7.37
C ASP A 241 -13.93 -13.56 -6.57
N ASN A 242 -14.74 -13.80 -5.53
CA ASN A 242 -14.62 -14.92 -4.58
C ASN A 242 -13.46 -14.86 -3.59
N TYR A 243 -12.72 -13.74 -3.51
CA TYR A 243 -11.77 -13.49 -2.43
C TYR A 243 -12.38 -12.60 -1.36
N ASP A 244 -12.11 -12.92 -0.10
CA ASP A 244 -12.49 -12.10 1.05
C ASP A 244 -11.54 -10.92 1.22
N TRP A 245 -10.27 -11.10 0.83
CA TRP A 245 -9.22 -10.10 0.90
C TRP A 245 -8.30 -10.14 -0.31
N VAL A 246 -7.88 -8.97 -0.76
CA VAL A 246 -6.82 -8.78 -1.75
C VAL A 246 -5.69 -7.98 -1.11
N ILE A 247 -4.50 -8.55 -1.08
CA ILE A 247 -3.27 -7.89 -0.69
C ILE A 247 -2.53 -7.55 -1.97
N ARG A 248 -2.51 -6.26 -2.33
CA ARG A 248 -1.78 -5.77 -3.50
C ARG A 248 -0.40 -5.30 -3.09
N LEU A 249 0.63 -5.73 -3.81
CA LEU A 249 2.00 -5.24 -3.61
C LEU A 249 2.91 -5.29 -4.85
N ASN A 250 4.01 -4.54 -4.82
CA ASN A 250 5.11 -4.70 -5.78
C ASN A 250 6.20 -5.63 -5.21
N PRO A 251 7.10 -6.18 -6.04
CA PRO A 251 8.25 -6.94 -5.55
C PRO A 251 9.18 -6.20 -4.60
N ASP A 252 9.31 -4.88 -4.72
CA ASP A 252 10.14 -4.05 -3.83
C ASP A 252 9.42 -3.60 -2.54
N VAL A 253 8.24 -4.16 -2.30
CA VAL A 253 7.47 -4.03 -1.06
C VAL A 253 7.53 -5.35 -0.29
N ILE A 254 8.20 -5.34 0.86
CA ILE A 254 8.46 -6.53 1.66
C ILE A 254 7.60 -6.53 2.92
N ILE A 255 6.81 -7.59 3.11
CA ILE A 255 6.14 -7.90 4.37
C ILE A 255 7.16 -8.64 5.24
N ARG A 256 7.64 -7.98 6.28
CA ARG A 256 8.70 -8.48 7.16
C ARG A 256 8.13 -9.12 8.43
N ASN A 257 7.07 -8.51 8.97
CA ASN A 257 6.30 -9.04 10.09
C ASN A 257 4.82 -8.98 9.69
N GLU A 258 4.22 -10.15 9.54
CA GLU A 258 2.82 -10.26 9.10
C GLU A 258 1.82 -10.26 10.25
N THR A 259 2.25 -10.28 11.52
CA THR A 259 1.39 -10.49 12.69
C THR A 259 0.16 -9.59 12.63
N PHE A 260 0.36 -8.28 12.48
CA PHE A 260 -0.74 -7.33 12.34
C PHE A 260 -1.70 -7.65 11.16
N LEU A 261 -1.17 -8.00 9.99
CA LEU A 261 -2.01 -8.34 8.83
C LEU A 261 -2.77 -9.64 9.07
N TYR A 262 -2.09 -10.65 9.60
CA TYR A 262 -2.61 -11.97 9.89
C TYR A 262 -3.79 -11.87 10.88
N ASP A 263 -3.60 -11.16 11.99
CA ASP A 263 -4.61 -10.99 13.02
C ASP A 263 -5.86 -10.24 12.51
N ILE A 264 -5.69 -9.24 11.65
CA ILE A 264 -6.84 -8.54 11.05
C ILE A 264 -7.55 -9.39 10.00
N ILE A 265 -6.80 -10.03 9.11
CA ILE A 265 -7.33 -10.71 7.93
C ILE A 265 -7.97 -12.04 8.32
N LEU A 266 -7.29 -12.85 9.15
CA LEU A 266 -7.68 -14.22 9.45
C LEU A 266 -8.56 -14.33 10.69
N ASP A 267 -8.30 -13.53 11.74
CA ASP A 267 -9.07 -13.66 12.98
C ASP A 267 -10.39 -12.87 12.92
N GLY A 268 -10.53 -11.94 11.97
CA GLY A 268 -11.77 -11.44 11.38
C GLY A 268 -12.83 -10.80 12.30
N HIS A 269 -12.71 -10.92 13.62
CA HIS A 269 -13.86 -10.86 14.52
C HIS A 269 -13.59 -10.20 15.86
N ASN A 270 -12.33 -9.96 16.25
CA ASN A 270 -12.04 -9.35 17.55
C ASN A 270 -11.26 -8.04 17.43
N VAL A 271 -11.86 -7.08 16.70
CA VAL A 271 -11.43 -5.67 16.68
C VAL A 271 -11.28 -5.09 18.10
N LYS A 272 -11.99 -5.66 19.08
CA LYS A 272 -11.90 -5.27 20.50
C LYS A 272 -10.52 -5.47 21.11
N ASP A 273 -9.73 -6.41 20.59
CA ASP A 273 -8.36 -6.68 21.07
C ASP A 273 -7.30 -5.84 20.34
N LEU A 274 -7.72 -4.94 19.42
CA LEU A 274 -6.79 -4.03 18.74
C LEU A 274 -6.18 -2.97 19.65
N THR A 275 -6.67 -2.86 20.89
CA THR A 275 -5.98 -2.13 21.96
C THR A 275 -4.54 -2.61 22.13
N ARG A 276 -4.25 -3.89 21.85
CA ARG A 276 -2.89 -4.44 21.93
C ARG A 276 -1.90 -3.77 20.97
N TYR A 277 -2.39 -3.24 19.86
CA TYR A 277 -1.50 -2.60 18.89
C TYR A 277 -1.21 -1.14 19.20
N ASN A 278 -1.90 -0.52 20.16
CA ASN A 278 -1.70 0.87 20.61
C ASN A 278 -1.17 1.79 19.48
N VAL A 279 -1.82 1.72 18.31
CA VAL A 279 -1.32 2.36 17.09
C VAL A 279 -1.69 3.83 17.16
N TRP A 280 -0.79 4.57 17.79
CA TRP A 280 -0.51 5.99 17.60
C TRP A 280 -1.62 7.02 17.88
N ASN A 281 -1.47 7.64 19.06
CA ASN A 281 -2.04 8.95 19.44
C ASN A 281 -1.22 10.18 18.94
N LYS A 282 -0.16 10.03 18.13
CA LYS A 282 0.76 11.17 17.81
C LYS A 282 0.19 12.20 16.84
N TYR A 283 -0.87 11.88 16.08
CA TYR A 283 -1.43 12.81 15.10
C TYR A 283 -2.72 13.50 15.52
N ASN A 284 -3.16 13.35 16.78
CA ASN A 284 -4.38 14.02 17.27
C ASN A 284 -5.62 13.78 16.37
N LEU A 285 -5.63 12.69 15.61
CA LEU A 285 -6.87 12.17 15.08
C LEU A 285 -7.56 11.55 16.29
N ASN A 286 -8.69 12.10 16.71
CA ASN A 286 -9.57 11.54 17.74
C ASN A 286 -10.14 10.18 17.26
N PHE A 287 -9.27 9.25 16.90
CA PHE A 287 -9.59 7.97 16.32
C PHE A 287 -9.93 7.03 17.45
N LYS A 288 -11.21 6.98 17.80
CA LYS A 288 -11.71 5.99 18.74
C LYS A 288 -11.92 4.68 17.98
N VAL A 289 -11.07 3.70 18.28
CA VAL A 289 -11.19 2.31 17.80
C VAL A 289 -12.58 1.73 18.10
N GLU A 290 -13.26 2.25 19.12
CA GLU A 290 -14.62 1.90 19.57
C GLU A 290 -15.69 1.93 18.46
N ASN A 291 -15.45 2.65 17.34
CA ASN A 291 -16.43 2.79 16.26
C ASN A 291 -16.19 1.89 15.04
N ILE A 292 -15.14 1.05 15.02
CA ILE A 292 -14.87 0.19 13.87
C ILE A 292 -15.65 -1.12 14.02
N THR A 293 -16.79 -1.22 13.32
CA THR A 293 -17.61 -2.43 13.30
C THR A 293 -17.09 -3.48 12.32
N SER A 294 -16.37 -3.06 11.28
CA SER A 294 -15.76 -3.94 10.27
C SER A 294 -14.58 -3.24 9.61
N VAL A 295 -13.42 -3.88 9.61
CA VAL A 295 -12.27 -3.43 8.83
C VAL A 295 -12.45 -3.88 7.38
N LYS A 296 -12.41 -2.92 6.47
CA LYS A 296 -12.51 -3.11 5.01
C LYS A 296 -11.20 -2.83 4.28
N GLY A 297 -10.29 -2.08 4.89
CA GLY A 297 -8.96 -1.81 4.33
C GLY A 297 -7.86 -1.74 5.39
N ILE A 298 -6.66 -2.22 5.04
CA ILE A 298 -5.41 -1.99 5.76
C ILE A 298 -4.51 -1.23 4.81
N LEU A 299 -4.23 0.02 5.16
CA LEU A 299 -3.69 1.01 4.23
C LEU A 299 -2.38 1.60 4.78
N ILE A 300 -1.58 2.16 3.89
CA ILE A 300 -0.43 2.99 4.27
C ILE A 300 -0.76 4.43 3.89
N ASN A 301 -0.71 5.31 4.89
CA ASN A 301 -0.94 6.72 4.68
C ASN A 301 0.36 7.40 4.22
N CYS A 302 0.35 7.94 3.01
CA CYS A 302 1.43 8.72 2.44
C CYS A 302 1.27 10.23 2.65
N ARG A 303 0.39 10.64 3.55
CA ARG A 303 0.18 12.05 3.85
C ARG A 303 1.47 12.68 4.39
N TYR A 304 1.98 13.67 3.65
CA TYR A 304 3.08 14.49 4.12
C TYR A 304 2.60 15.55 5.14
N LYS A 305 3.49 15.95 6.05
CA LYS A 305 3.25 17.00 7.04
C LYS A 305 2.92 18.33 6.34
N GLY A 306 1.64 18.71 6.35
CA GLY A 306 1.14 19.96 5.74
C GLY A 306 0.13 19.75 4.61
N TRP A 307 -0.06 18.53 4.13
CA TRP A 307 -1.15 18.22 3.20
C TRP A 307 -2.43 17.97 3.99
N THR A 308 -3.57 18.41 3.48
CA THR A 308 -4.89 18.17 4.12
C THR A 308 -5.54 16.89 3.63
N GLU A 309 -5.17 16.43 2.44
CA GLU A 309 -5.81 15.29 1.77
C GLU A 309 -5.12 13.97 2.13
N TYR A 310 -5.92 12.91 2.26
CA TYR A 310 -5.41 11.55 2.34
C TYR A 310 -4.75 11.17 1.02
N LYS A 311 -3.63 10.44 1.11
CA LYS A 311 -3.00 9.83 -0.06
C LYS A 311 -2.60 8.41 0.32
N ILE A 312 -3.28 7.43 -0.26
CA ILE A 312 -3.06 6.02 0.06
C ILE A 312 -1.99 5.44 -0.85
N HIS A 313 -0.98 4.80 -0.25
CA HIS A 313 0.12 4.17 -0.97
C HIS A 313 -0.42 3.11 -1.94
N THR A 314 -0.13 3.21 -3.23
CA THR A 314 -0.57 2.18 -4.19
C THR A 314 0.36 0.99 -4.26
N ASP A 315 1.65 1.14 -3.91
CA ASP A 315 2.52 -0.04 -3.90
C ASP A 315 2.20 -1.07 -2.81
N PHE A 316 1.35 -0.73 -1.83
CA PHE A 316 0.83 -1.66 -0.84
C PHE A 316 -0.57 -1.28 -0.37
N PHE A 317 -1.49 -2.23 -0.38
CA PHE A 317 -2.71 -2.19 0.44
C PHE A 317 -3.26 -3.61 0.62
N ALA A 318 -4.01 -3.83 1.70
CA ALA A 318 -4.91 -4.97 1.81
C ALA A 318 -6.34 -4.45 1.86
N ILE A 319 -7.23 -4.96 1.01
CA ILE A 319 -8.60 -4.45 0.91
C ILE A 319 -9.58 -5.57 0.63
N ARG A 320 -10.79 -5.41 1.14
CA ARG A 320 -11.90 -6.28 0.79
C ARG A 320 -12.44 -5.91 -0.61
N PRO A 321 -12.55 -6.85 -1.57
CA PRO A 321 -12.94 -6.49 -2.93
C PRO A 321 -14.32 -5.83 -3.06
N GLU A 322 -15.27 -6.14 -2.16
CA GLU A 322 -16.64 -5.64 -2.25
C GLU A 322 -16.77 -4.13 -2.03
N VAL A 323 -15.75 -3.49 -1.46
CA VAL A 323 -15.76 -2.02 -1.22
C VAL A 323 -15.12 -1.21 -2.35
N LEU A 324 -14.59 -1.87 -3.39
CA LEU A 324 -13.96 -1.18 -4.51
C LEU A 324 -15.02 -0.59 -5.45
N ASN A 325 -15.02 0.74 -5.63
CA ASN A 325 -15.88 1.40 -6.61
C ASN A 325 -15.40 1.10 -8.03
N LYS A 326 -16.08 0.13 -8.68
CA LYS A 326 -15.72 -0.32 -10.03
C LYS A 326 -15.69 0.81 -11.05
N THR A 327 -16.65 1.75 -10.97
CA THR A 327 -16.72 2.89 -11.90
C THR A 327 -15.53 3.81 -11.74
N GLU A 328 -15.21 4.20 -10.51
CA GLU A 328 -14.09 5.12 -10.25
C GLU A 328 -12.72 4.52 -10.60
N LEU A 329 -12.53 3.22 -10.39
CA LEU A 329 -11.31 2.52 -10.80
C LEU A 329 -11.17 2.43 -12.33
N LEU A 330 -12.28 2.23 -13.04
CA LEU A 330 -12.28 2.12 -14.51
C LEU A 330 -12.15 3.50 -15.19
N THR A 331 -12.64 4.57 -14.57
CA THR A 331 -12.58 5.93 -15.10
C THR A 331 -11.98 6.89 -14.06
N PRO A 332 -10.65 6.83 -13.85
CA PRO A 332 -9.99 7.64 -12.84
C PRO A 332 -10.05 9.13 -13.20
N THR A 333 -10.29 9.98 -12.20
CA THR A 333 -10.39 11.44 -12.37
C THR A 333 -9.02 12.14 -12.45
N THR A 334 -7.95 11.42 -12.13
CA THR A 334 -6.58 11.92 -12.06
C THR A 334 -5.60 10.87 -12.59
N SER A 335 -4.43 11.33 -13.07
CA SER A 335 -3.32 10.46 -13.49
C SER A 335 -2.40 10.07 -12.34
N VAL A 336 -2.63 10.58 -11.12
CA VAL A 336 -1.83 10.21 -9.94
C VAL A 336 -2.45 8.98 -9.30
N SER A 337 -1.75 7.84 -9.37
CA SER A 337 -2.27 6.54 -8.96
C SER A 337 -2.78 6.52 -7.52
N GLU A 338 -2.03 7.09 -6.58
CA GLU A 338 -2.46 7.10 -5.18
C GLU A 338 -3.68 7.97 -4.96
N LEU A 339 -3.78 9.12 -5.64
CA LEU A 339 -4.94 9.99 -5.52
C LEU A 339 -6.16 9.31 -6.15
N SER A 340 -5.98 8.71 -7.33
CA SER A 340 -7.04 7.95 -7.99
C SER A 340 -7.56 6.80 -7.13
N PHE A 341 -6.66 6.02 -6.53
CA PHE A 341 -7.05 4.92 -5.66
C PHE A 341 -7.71 5.44 -4.37
N THR A 342 -7.18 6.53 -3.79
CA THR A 342 -7.77 7.19 -2.62
C THR A 342 -9.22 7.62 -2.90
N THR A 343 -9.46 8.27 -4.05
CA THR A 343 -10.81 8.66 -4.48
C THR A 343 -11.71 7.42 -4.60
N ALA A 344 -11.24 6.37 -5.29
CA ALA A 344 -11.98 5.14 -5.53
C ALA A 344 -12.47 4.39 -4.28
N ILE A 345 -11.84 4.62 -3.12
CA ILE A 345 -12.21 3.99 -1.85
C ILE A 345 -12.72 5.01 -0.82
N TYR A 346 -12.86 6.29 -1.18
CA TYR A 346 -13.12 7.36 -0.23
C TYR A 346 -14.48 7.17 0.45
N ASP A 347 -15.56 7.06 -0.32
CA ASP A 347 -16.91 6.97 0.23
C ASP A 347 -17.20 5.59 0.85
N SER A 348 -16.53 4.52 0.39
CA SER A 348 -16.77 3.15 0.85
C SER A 348 -15.90 2.72 2.04
N VAL A 349 -14.73 3.35 2.23
CA VAL A 349 -13.75 2.93 3.25
C VAL A 349 -13.31 4.09 4.13
N LEU A 350 -12.79 5.17 3.54
CA LEU A 350 -12.13 6.23 4.30
C LEU A 350 -13.13 7.06 5.10
N LYS A 351 -14.20 7.55 4.45
CA LYS A 351 -15.26 8.36 5.05
C LYS A 351 -16.03 7.61 6.14
N LEU A 352 -16.19 6.29 5.97
CA LEU A 352 -16.86 5.41 6.93
C LEU A 352 -15.93 4.94 8.06
N ASN A 353 -14.66 5.34 8.04
CA ASN A 353 -13.65 4.92 9.01
C ASN A 353 -13.50 3.38 9.12
N GLN A 354 -13.69 2.67 8.00
CA GLN A 354 -13.59 1.22 7.93
C GLN A 354 -12.19 0.76 7.50
N HIS A 355 -11.16 1.48 7.92
CA HIS A 355 -9.78 1.13 7.62
C HIS A 355 -8.89 1.19 8.85
N LEU A 356 -7.77 0.49 8.76
CA LEU A 356 -6.65 0.61 9.68
C LEU A 356 -5.44 1.12 8.90
N ILE A 357 -4.63 1.95 9.56
CA ILE A 357 -3.31 2.31 9.04
C ILE A 357 -2.31 1.29 9.56
N LEU A 358 -1.49 0.76 8.65
CA LEU A 358 -0.47 -0.20 9.01
C LEU A 358 0.53 0.45 10.00
N PRO A 359 0.80 -0.17 11.17
CA PRO A 359 1.71 0.40 12.15
C PRO A 359 3.12 0.63 11.59
N ASN A 360 3.75 1.74 11.98
CA ASN A 360 5.13 2.09 11.60
C ASN A 360 5.39 2.04 10.08
N SER A 361 4.36 2.35 9.28
CA SER A 361 4.43 2.34 7.82
C SER A 361 4.60 3.73 7.21
N GLU A 362 4.49 4.78 8.03
CA GLU A 362 4.57 6.16 7.57
C GLU A 362 5.97 6.52 7.09
N SER A 363 6.03 7.32 6.03
CA SER A 363 7.29 7.85 5.51
C SER A 363 7.75 9.06 6.33
N LEU A 364 9.04 9.12 6.68
CA LEU A 364 9.64 10.32 7.27
C LEU A 364 9.98 11.40 6.23
N ASN A 365 9.67 11.21 4.95
CA ASN A 365 9.97 12.19 3.90
C ASN A 365 8.79 12.42 2.93
N LEU A 366 9.02 13.30 1.96
CA LEU A 366 8.05 13.64 0.91
C LEU A 366 7.74 12.49 -0.04
N ALA A 367 8.56 11.44 -0.09
CA ALA A 367 8.30 10.29 -0.92
C ALA A 367 7.25 9.40 -0.25
N CYS A 368 6.17 9.11 -0.96
CA CYS A 368 5.18 8.10 -0.58
C CYS A 368 5.84 6.72 -0.68
N ARG A 369 6.54 6.32 0.38
CA ARG A 369 7.25 5.05 0.49
C ARG A 369 7.04 4.49 1.89
N ALA A 370 6.48 3.29 1.97
CA ALA A 370 6.25 2.59 3.23
C ALA A 370 7.53 2.49 4.06
N ALA A 371 7.47 2.96 5.30
CA ALA A 371 8.54 2.93 6.29
C ALA A 371 9.87 3.55 5.83
N ASN A 372 9.81 4.52 4.92
CA ASN A 372 11.03 5.14 4.41
C ASN A 372 11.80 5.87 5.51
N LYS A 373 13.09 5.58 5.62
CA LYS A 373 14.02 6.03 6.66
C LYS A 373 13.72 5.53 8.08
N LEU A 374 12.81 4.58 8.24
CA LEU A 374 12.67 3.87 9.51
C LEU A 374 13.69 2.73 9.56
N PRO A 375 14.19 2.36 10.76
CA PRO A 375 14.91 1.11 10.94
C PRO A 375 14.08 -0.08 10.46
N PHE A 376 14.70 -0.99 9.72
CA PHE A 376 13.99 -2.12 9.08
C PHE A 376 13.35 -3.06 10.11
N ASP A 377 13.89 -3.14 11.31
CA ASP A 377 13.40 -3.95 12.42
C ASP A 377 12.14 -3.41 13.10
N VAL A 378 11.73 -2.17 12.79
CA VAL A 378 10.54 -1.53 13.38
C VAL A 378 9.30 -1.65 12.49
N ALA A 379 9.50 -1.75 11.17
CA ALA A 379 8.42 -1.74 10.20
C ALA A 379 7.91 -3.15 9.86
N SER A 380 6.59 -3.28 9.77
CA SER A 380 5.93 -4.53 9.34
C SER A 380 5.98 -4.69 7.81
N VAL A 381 5.84 -3.59 7.08
CA VAL A 381 5.96 -3.54 5.61
C VAL A 381 6.92 -2.43 5.23
N ILE A 382 7.83 -2.74 4.32
CA ILE A 382 8.90 -1.84 3.88
C ILE A 382 8.83 -1.69 2.37
N HIS A 383 8.86 -0.45 1.88
CA HIS A 383 9.06 -0.14 0.46
C HIS A 383 10.43 0.53 0.30
N HIS A 384 11.41 -0.25 -0.15
CA HIS A 384 12.81 0.16 -0.12
C HIS A 384 13.41 0.24 -1.53
N HIS A 385 13.99 1.39 -1.85
CA HIS A 385 14.78 1.57 -3.07
C HIS A 385 16.24 1.76 -2.64
N PRO A 386 17.14 0.80 -2.92
CA PRO A 386 18.56 0.95 -2.61
C PRO A 386 19.12 2.15 -3.39
N SER A 387 20.17 2.76 -2.84
CA SER A 387 20.88 3.84 -3.52
C SER A 387 21.40 3.34 -4.89
N PRO A 388 21.42 4.20 -5.92
CA PRO A 388 21.99 3.83 -7.21
C PRO A 388 23.42 3.28 -7.04
N GLY A 389 23.69 2.11 -7.60
CA GLY A 389 24.99 1.43 -7.50
C GLY A 389 25.19 0.54 -6.27
N THR A 390 24.25 0.49 -5.30
CA THR A 390 24.34 -0.40 -4.14
C THR A 390 23.60 -1.72 -4.32
N ILE A 391 23.11 -2.03 -5.53
CA ILE A 391 22.65 -3.39 -5.84
C ILE A 391 23.90 -4.25 -5.92
N GLU A 392 24.36 -4.73 -4.77
CA GLU A 392 25.51 -5.62 -4.66
C GLU A 392 25.23 -6.90 -5.42
N SER A 393 26.25 -7.42 -6.11
CA SER A 393 26.18 -8.66 -6.88
C SER A 393 25.82 -9.89 -6.04
N ASN A 394 25.86 -9.79 -4.71
CA ASN A 394 25.68 -10.91 -3.80
C ASN A 394 24.20 -11.27 -3.54
N TYR A 395 23.23 -10.52 -4.08
CA TYR A 395 21.79 -10.83 -3.99
C TYR A 395 21.30 -11.18 -2.57
N THR A 396 21.87 -10.58 -1.53
CA THR A 396 21.46 -10.82 -0.14
C THR A 396 20.30 -9.90 0.23
N CYS A 397 19.23 -10.46 0.80
CA CYS A 397 18.15 -9.65 1.34
C CYS A 397 18.64 -8.87 2.57
N PRO A 398 18.44 -7.55 2.64
CA PRO A 398 18.88 -6.74 3.76
C PRO A 398 17.93 -6.80 4.97
N PHE A 399 16.87 -7.62 4.89
CA PHE A 399 15.84 -7.70 5.92
C PHE A 399 15.94 -8.99 6.71
N THR A 400 15.69 -8.87 8.01
CA THR A 400 15.46 -10.01 8.91
C THR A 400 13.96 -10.25 9.04
N PHE A 401 13.54 -11.51 8.97
CA PHE A 401 12.14 -11.91 9.04
C PHE A 401 11.83 -12.45 10.44
N SER A 402 10.64 -12.13 10.95
CA SER A 402 10.17 -12.50 12.30
C SER A 402 8.89 -13.32 12.24
#